data_AF-A0A355EJH9-F1
#
_entry.id   AF-A0A355EJH9-F1
#
_cell.length_a   1.000
_cell.length_b   1.000
_cell.length_c   1.000
_cell.angle_alpha   90.00
_cell.angle_beta   90.00
_cell.angle_gamma   90.00
#
_symmetry.space_group_name_H-M   'P 1'
#
loop_
_entity.id
_entity.type
_entity.pdbx_description
1 polymer ?
#
loop_
_entity_poly.entity_id
_entity_poly.type
_entity_poly.pdbx_seq_one_letter_code
_entity_poly.pdbx_strand_id
1 'polypeptide(L)'
;TGDGFAMADRAGARLINMEYIQFHPTTLFHKDADGFLISEALRGEGARLKTKDGVPFMAKYSDLGDLAPRDEVSRAMYEEMIKRGDSYVYLDIASYTEINVKKRFPMIYERCLAFDIDIQKVPIPVVPAAHYSCGGVQVDTWGKTSLKCLYAAGEVAATGLHGANRLASTSLLEGLVWGIRSAKDIAGNFNGNRPYKESDIPPWQFPERTEEVDPALIHQDWVSIKSTMWNYVGIIRTFRRLQRAWADIGYLKNRVDDFYRRAQLVPMVINLRNGVRTARIVAEAALKNSVSRGAHFIR
;
A
#
# COMPACT_ATOMS: atom_id res chain seq x y z
N THR A 1 -4.53 -3.26 6.28
CA THR A 1 -4.59 -3.24 7.76
C THR A 1 -3.21 -3.30 8.39
N GLY A 2 -2.24 -4.02 7.82
CA GLY A 2 -0.85 -3.97 8.28
C GLY A 2 -0.60 -4.81 9.53
N ASP A 3 -1.42 -5.83 9.77
CA ASP A 3 -1.44 -6.61 11.01
C ASP A 3 -0.07 -7.25 11.31
N GLY A 4 0.58 -7.81 10.30
CA GLY A 4 1.93 -8.38 10.43
C GLY A 4 2.98 -7.34 10.85
N PHE A 5 2.94 -6.13 10.28
CA PHE A 5 3.83 -5.04 10.69
C PHE A 5 3.57 -4.64 12.14
N ALA A 6 2.30 -4.46 12.50
CA ALA A 6 1.91 -4.05 13.85
C ALA A 6 2.26 -5.10 14.91
N MET A 7 2.11 -6.40 14.60
CA MET A 7 2.51 -7.50 15.48
C MET A 7 4.03 -7.55 15.66
N ALA A 8 4.78 -7.49 14.55
CA ALA A 8 6.25 -7.52 14.58
C ALA A 8 6.81 -6.33 15.37
N ASP A 9 6.29 -5.13 15.14
CA ASP A 9 6.67 -3.92 15.87
C ASP A 9 6.34 -4.01 17.37
N ARG A 10 5.17 -4.53 17.75
CA ARG A 10 4.82 -4.78 19.17
C ARG A 10 5.75 -5.81 19.83
N ALA A 11 6.20 -6.81 19.08
CA ALA A 11 7.15 -7.81 19.56
C ALA A 11 8.60 -7.28 19.65
N GLY A 12 8.88 -6.07 19.12
CA GLY A 12 10.22 -5.48 19.10
C GLY A 12 11.06 -5.91 17.90
N ALA A 13 10.46 -6.44 16.83
CA ALA A 13 11.16 -6.72 15.59
C ALA A 13 11.51 -5.41 14.86
N ARG A 14 12.63 -5.37 14.15
CA ARG A 14 13.01 -4.21 13.34
C ARG A 14 12.15 -4.13 12.09
N LEU A 15 11.59 -2.96 11.82
CA LEU A 15 10.95 -2.62 10.55
C LEU A 15 11.82 -1.61 9.81
N ILE A 16 11.95 -1.75 8.50
CA ILE A 16 12.76 -0.87 7.64
C ILE A 16 11.95 -0.44 6.41
N ASN A 17 12.35 0.69 5.81
CA ASN A 17 11.83 1.16 4.51
C ASN A 17 10.31 1.39 4.47
N MET A 18 9.67 1.63 5.63
CA MET A 18 8.22 1.74 5.76
C MET A 18 7.64 2.96 5.01
N GLU A 19 8.46 3.94 4.67
CA GLU A 19 8.09 5.12 3.88
C GLU A 19 7.90 4.84 2.39
N TYR A 20 8.43 3.72 1.87
CA TYR A 20 8.39 3.36 0.46
C TYR A 20 7.11 2.57 0.13
N ILE A 21 6.00 3.30 0.09
CA ILE A 21 4.70 2.82 -0.37
C ILE A 21 4.55 3.13 -1.86
N GLN A 22 4.52 2.10 -2.70
CA GLN A 22 4.32 2.25 -4.12
C GLN A 22 2.85 2.52 -4.42
N PHE A 23 2.60 3.53 -5.26
CA PHE A 23 1.30 3.82 -5.83
C PHE A 23 1.25 3.26 -7.25
N HIS A 24 0.15 2.58 -7.58
CA HIS A 24 -0.16 2.20 -8.94
C HIS A 24 -0.85 3.37 -9.63
N PRO A 25 -0.36 3.84 -10.79
CA PRO A 25 -0.88 5.07 -11.41
C PRO A 25 -2.30 4.90 -11.93
N THR A 26 -2.62 3.76 -12.54
CA THR A 26 -3.85 3.56 -13.31
C THR A 26 -4.78 2.56 -12.65
N THR A 27 -5.61 3.01 -11.70
CA THR A 27 -6.74 2.24 -11.16
C THR A 27 -8.05 2.80 -11.69
N LEU A 28 -9.01 1.94 -12.01
CA LEU A 28 -10.29 2.35 -12.57
C LEU A 28 -11.06 3.22 -11.58
N PHE A 29 -11.34 4.46 -11.99
CA PHE A 29 -12.17 5.37 -11.21
C PHE A 29 -13.64 5.07 -11.49
N HIS A 30 -14.22 4.15 -10.72
CA HIS A 30 -15.63 3.84 -10.73
C HIS A 30 -16.06 3.37 -9.33
N LYS A 31 -17.24 3.79 -8.87
CA LYS A 31 -17.74 3.52 -7.50
C LYS A 31 -17.78 2.01 -7.16
N ASP A 32 -18.09 1.18 -8.15
CA ASP A 32 -18.26 -0.27 -7.99
C ASP A 32 -17.06 -1.08 -8.52
N ALA A 33 -15.96 -0.40 -8.91
CA ALA A 33 -14.79 -1.09 -9.45
C ALA A 33 -13.85 -1.66 -8.38
N ASP A 34 -14.04 -1.31 -7.10
CA ASP A 34 -13.23 -1.78 -5.97
C ASP A 34 -11.71 -1.68 -6.22
N GLY A 35 -11.27 -0.54 -6.77
CA GLY A 35 -9.86 -0.29 -7.05
C GLY A 35 -9.25 -1.16 -8.17
N PHE A 36 -10.08 -1.67 -9.08
CA PHE A 36 -9.64 -2.50 -10.20
C PHE A 36 -8.44 -1.90 -10.94
N LEU A 37 -7.36 -2.66 -11.05
CA LEU A 37 -6.10 -2.19 -11.64
C LEU A 37 -6.14 -2.29 -13.16
N ILE A 38 -5.81 -1.19 -13.83
CA ILE A 38 -5.61 -1.17 -15.28
C ILE A 38 -4.12 -1.40 -15.55
N SER A 39 -3.78 -2.57 -16.09
CA SER A 39 -2.40 -2.98 -16.31
C SER A 39 -1.57 -1.93 -17.05
N GLU A 40 -0.35 -1.70 -16.56
CA GLU A 40 0.62 -0.81 -17.20
C GLU A 40 0.97 -1.22 -18.62
N ALA A 41 0.76 -2.49 -18.96
CA ALA A 41 0.93 -3.00 -20.31
C ALA A 41 0.10 -2.19 -21.34
N LEU A 42 -1.04 -1.60 -20.95
CA LEU A 42 -1.79 -0.71 -21.85
C LEU A 42 -0.97 0.51 -22.27
N ARG A 43 -0.23 1.14 -21.34
CA ARG A 43 0.69 2.24 -21.67
C ARG A 43 1.84 1.75 -22.57
N GLY A 44 2.33 0.53 -22.31
CA GLY A 44 3.33 -0.15 -23.16
C GLY A 44 2.85 -0.38 -24.60
N GLU A 45 1.55 -0.60 -24.81
CA GLU A 45 0.92 -0.74 -26.13
C GLU A 45 0.52 0.62 -26.75
N GLY A 46 0.94 1.74 -26.17
CA GLY A 46 0.76 3.08 -26.72
C GLY A 46 -0.38 3.90 -26.11
N ALA A 47 -1.08 3.41 -25.09
CA ALA A 47 -2.12 4.20 -24.41
C ALA A 47 -1.52 5.46 -23.75
N ARG A 48 -2.26 6.57 -23.83
CA ARG A 48 -1.81 7.89 -23.36
C ARG A 48 -2.65 8.40 -22.20
N LEU A 49 -2.01 8.99 -21.21
CA LEU A 49 -2.67 9.70 -20.12
C LEU A 49 -3.06 11.12 -20.54
N LYS A 50 -4.31 11.48 -20.30
CA LYS A 50 -4.94 12.74 -20.72
C LYS A 50 -5.69 13.40 -19.57
N THR A 51 -5.71 14.74 -19.57
CA THR A 51 -6.64 15.50 -18.71
C THR A 51 -8.09 15.28 -19.16
N LYS A 52 -9.07 15.74 -18.38
CA LYS A 52 -10.50 15.65 -18.77
C LYS A 52 -10.84 16.37 -20.07
N ASP A 53 -10.06 17.40 -20.42
CA ASP A 53 -10.22 18.15 -21.68
C ASP A 53 -9.55 17.44 -22.87
N GLY A 54 -9.00 16.23 -22.67
CA GLY A 54 -8.41 15.41 -23.73
C GLY A 54 -6.93 15.70 -24.03
N VAL A 55 -6.26 16.53 -23.23
CA VAL A 55 -4.86 16.94 -23.47
C VAL A 55 -3.87 15.96 -22.83
N PRO A 56 -2.96 15.34 -23.60
CA PRO A 56 -1.88 14.55 -23.04
C PRO A 56 -0.94 15.41 -22.19
N PHE A 57 -0.54 14.92 -21.01
CA PHE A 57 0.23 15.74 -20.06
C PHE A 57 1.59 15.16 -19.66
N MET A 58 1.84 13.86 -19.86
CA MET A 58 3.05 13.20 -19.36
C MET A 58 4.36 13.80 -19.88
N ALA A 59 4.36 14.34 -21.11
CA ALA A 59 5.52 15.02 -21.70
C ALA A 59 5.98 16.27 -20.92
N LYS A 60 5.13 16.85 -20.06
CA LYS A 60 5.52 17.96 -19.17
C LYS A 60 6.38 17.50 -17.98
N TYR A 61 6.35 16.20 -17.66
CA TYR A 61 6.88 15.65 -16.41
C TYR A 61 8.06 14.68 -16.64
N SER A 62 8.11 13.99 -17.78
CA SER A 62 9.17 13.02 -18.08
C SER A 62 9.36 12.86 -19.59
N ASP A 63 10.61 12.79 -20.03
CA ASP A 63 10.97 12.54 -21.44
C ASP A 63 10.51 11.14 -21.90
N LEU A 64 10.36 10.21 -20.96
CA LEU A 64 9.79 8.87 -21.22
C LEU A 64 8.26 8.90 -21.43
N GLY A 65 7.61 10.03 -21.19
CA GLY A 65 6.17 10.20 -21.31
C GLY A 65 5.41 9.15 -20.49
N ASP A 66 4.40 8.52 -21.09
CA ASP A 66 3.58 7.49 -20.43
C ASP A 66 4.35 6.21 -20.09
N LEU A 67 5.59 6.04 -20.57
CA LEU A 67 6.45 4.90 -20.23
C LEU A 67 7.37 5.19 -19.04
N ALA A 68 7.26 6.37 -18.43
CA ALA A 68 8.00 6.70 -17.21
C ALA A 68 7.71 5.71 -16.06
N PRO A 69 8.62 5.60 -15.07
CA PRO A 69 8.42 4.79 -13.88
C PRO A 69 7.11 5.11 -13.13
N ARG A 70 6.56 4.11 -12.44
CA ARG A 70 5.27 4.20 -11.71
C ARG A 70 5.14 5.44 -10.83
N ASP A 71 6.19 5.76 -10.10
CA ASP A 71 6.22 6.86 -9.16
C ASP A 71 6.20 8.22 -9.87
N GLU A 72 6.89 8.37 -11.01
CA GLU A 72 6.81 9.57 -11.85
C GLU A 72 5.42 9.76 -12.44
N VAL A 73 4.85 8.70 -13.02
CA VAL A 73 3.50 8.75 -13.61
C VAL A 73 2.46 9.07 -12.54
N SER A 74 2.53 8.42 -11.37
CA SER A 74 1.60 8.68 -10.26
C SER A 74 1.71 10.11 -9.74
N ARG A 75 2.93 10.66 -9.66
CA ARG A 75 3.16 12.08 -9.29
C ARG A 75 2.55 13.02 -10.32
N ALA A 76 2.82 12.81 -11.61
CA ALA A 76 2.29 13.64 -12.69
C ALA A 76 0.76 13.65 -12.71
N MET A 77 0.13 12.48 -12.60
CA MET A 77 -1.33 12.35 -12.50
C MET A 77 -1.88 13.11 -11.30
N TYR A 78 -1.28 12.91 -10.12
CA TYR A 78 -1.72 13.58 -8.90
C TYR A 78 -1.58 15.10 -8.99
N GLU A 79 -0.48 15.61 -9.58
CA GLU A 79 -0.29 17.05 -9.78
C GLU A 79 -1.33 17.65 -10.73
N GLU A 80 -1.61 17.01 -11.86
CA GLU A 80 -2.64 17.49 -12.80
C GLU A 80 -4.02 17.49 -12.16
N MET A 81 -4.38 16.42 -11.44
CA MET A 81 -5.64 16.32 -10.72
C MET A 81 -5.82 17.48 -9.72
N ILE A 82 -4.81 17.73 -8.89
CA ILE A 82 -4.87 18.79 -7.87
C ILE A 82 -4.89 20.19 -8.51
N LYS A 83 -4.04 20.45 -9.52
CA LYS A 83 -3.98 21.76 -10.21
C LYS A 83 -5.32 22.14 -10.84
N ARG A 84 -6.07 21.14 -11.31
CA ARG A 84 -7.30 21.33 -12.08
C ARG A 84 -8.58 21.11 -11.27
N GLY A 85 -8.47 20.58 -10.05
CA GLY A 85 -9.63 20.15 -9.26
C GLY A 85 -10.33 18.92 -9.85
N ASP A 86 -9.61 18.12 -10.62
CA ASP A 86 -10.15 16.92 -11.28
C ASP A 86 -10.10 15.70 -10.34
N SER A 87 -11.22 14.96 -10.28
CA SER A 87 -11.33 13.73 -9.49
C SER A 87 -10.59 12.53 -10.08
N TYR A 88 -10.28 12.56 -11.38
CA TYR A 88 -9.58 11.52 -12.12
C TYR A 88 -9.04 12.10 -13.44
N VAL A 89 -8.15 11.35 -14.08
CA VAL A 89 -7.67 11.62 -15.46
C VAL A 89 -8.04 10.45 -16.37
N TYR A 90 -7.78 10.56 -17.66
CA TYR A 90 -8.11 9.53 -18.63
C TYR A 90 -6.87 8.73 -19.07
N LEU A 91 -7.02 7.42 -19.26
CA LEU A 91 -6.09 6.58 -20.01
C LEU A 91 -6.75 6.19 -21.33
N ASP A 92 -6.20 6.68 -22.44
CA ASP A 92 -6.78 6.52 -23.77
C ASP A 92 -5.93 5.59 -24.62
N ILE A 93 -6.48 4.41 -24.92
CA ILE A 93 -5.90 3.47 -25.88
C ILE A 93 -6.59 3.57 -27.24
N ALA A 94 -7.88 3.89 -27.26
CA ALA A 94 -8.73 3.93 -28.44
C ALA A 94 -8.23 4.93 -29.50
N SER A 95 -7.74 6.10 -29.06
CA SER A 95 -7.30 7.15 -29.98
C SER A 95 -5.85 7.01 -30.47
N TYR A 96 -5.09 6.04 -29.94
CA TYR A 96 -3.63 5.98 -30.14
C TYR A 96 -3.10 4.68 -30.71
N THR A 97 -3.92 3.63 -30.76
CA THR A 97 -3.46 2.33 -31.23
C THR A 97 -4.58 1.53 -31.86
N GLU A 98 -4.23 0.74 -32.86
CA GLU A 98 -5.14 -0.16 -33.59
C GLU A 98 -5.05 -1.61 -33.09
N ILE A 99 -4.72 -1.81 -31.81
CA ILE A 99 -4.68 -3.17 -31.26
C ILE A 99 -6.08 -3.74 -31.02
N ASN A 100 -6.21 -5.06 -31.19
CA ASN A 100 -7.40 -5.76 -30.74
C ASN A 100 -7.37 -5.91 -29.22
N VAL A 101 -7.89 -4.90 -28.51
CA VAL A 101 -7.91 -4.83 -27.04
C VAL A 101 -8.66 -6.03 -26.43
N LYS A 102 -9.73 -6.52 -27.07
CA LYS A 102 -10.49 -7.70 -26.59
C LYS A 102 -9.61 -8.94 -26.55
N LYS A 103 -8.73 -9.11 -27.54
CA LYS A 103 -7.81 -10.26 -27.61
C LYS A 103 -6.60 -10.08 -26.69
N ARG A 104 -6.04 -8.87 -26.61
CA ARG A 104 -4.80 -8.61 -25.87
C ARG A 104 -5.03 -8.43 -24.37
N PHE A 105 -6.14 -7.81 -23.98
CA PHE A 105 -6.50 -7.48 -22.61
C PHE A 105 -7.96 -7.86 -22.29
N PRO A 106 -8.37 -9.13 -22.49
CA PRO A 106 -9.77 -9.57 -22.38
C PRO A 106 -10.38 -9.20 -21.03
N MET A 107 -9.66 -9.48 -19.94
CA MET A 107 -10.13 -9.21 -18.58
C MET A 107 -10.35 -7.71 -18.32
N ILE A 108 -9.46 -6.84 -18.79
CA ILE A 108 -9.61 -5.39 -18.64
C ILE A 108 -10.77 -4.88 -19.50
N TYR A 109 -10.89 -5.37 -20.73
CA TYR A 109 -11.98 -5.02 -21.63
C TYR A 109 -13.34 -5.41 -21.04
N GLU A 110 -13.51 -6.67 -20.63
CA GLU A 110 -14.76 -7.17 -20.04
C GLU A 110 -15.12 -6.40 -18.77
N ARG A 111 -14.13 -6.13 -17.89
CA ARG A 111 -14.37 -5.40 -16.64
C ARG A 111 -14.77 -3.95 -16.89
N CYS A 112 -14.15 -3.26 -17.84
CA CYS A 112 -14.53 -1.89 -18.18
C CYS A 112 -15.90 -1.85 -18.88
N LEU A 113 -16.16 -2.80 -19.77
CA LEU A 113 -17.44 -2.91 -20.47
C LEU A 113 -18.61 -3.17 -19.51
N ALA A 114 -18.38 -3.92 -18.43
CA ALA A 114 -19.37 -4.13 -17.37
C ALA A 114 -19.76 -2.83 -16.63
N PHE A 115 -18.99 -1.75 -16.82
CA PHE A 115 -19.29 -0.39 -16.34
C PHE A 115 -19.58 0.58 -17.48
N ASP A 116 -20.02 0.07 -18.64
CA ASP A 116 -20.36 0.83 -19.85
C ASP A 116 -19.18 1.62 -20.46
N ILE A 117 -17.95 1.20 -20.20
CA ILE A 117 -16.72 1.79 -20.76
C ILE A 117 -16.17 0.85 -21.83
N ASP A 118 -16.58 1.06 -23.09
CA ASP A 118 -15.98 0.38 -24.23
C ASP A 118 -14.61 1.00 -24.56
N ILE A 119 -13.55 0.40 -24.02
CA ILE A 119 -12.17 0.90 -24.10
C ILE A 119 -11.57 0.88 -25.51
N GLN A 120 -12.28 0.36 -26.51
CA GLN A 120 -11.92 0.53 -27.92
C GLN A 120 -12.48 1.81 -28.55
N LYS A 121 -13.40 2.50 -27.86
CA LYS A 121 -14.08 3.69 -28.37
C LYS A 121 -13.86 4.91 -27.49
N VAL A 122 -13.80 4.72 -26.16
CA VAL A 122 -13.71 5.81 -25.19
C VAL A 122 -12.56 5.59 -24.21
N PRO A 123 -11.97 6.67 -23.66
CA PRO A 123 -10.91 6.57 -22.68
C PRO A 123 -11.39 6.04 -21.32
N ILE A 124 -10.48 5.44 -20.56
CA ILE A 124 -10.72 4.87 -19.23
C ILE A 124 -10.51 5.95 -18.16
N PRO A 125 -11.50 6.26 -17.29
CA PRO A 125 -11.26 7.13 -16.15
C PRO A 125 -10.37 6.42 -15.12
N VAL A 126 -9.23 7.01 -14.77
CA VAL A 126 -8.23 6.41 -13.91
C VAL A 126 -7.70 7.36 -12.83
N VAL A 127 -7.33 6.79 -11.68
CA VAL A 127 -6.75 7.49 -10.54
C VAL A 127 -5.61 6.67 -9.93
N PRO A 128 -4.57 7.29 -9.35
CA PRO A 128 -3.56 6.56 -8.59
C PRO A 128 -4.15 5.90 -7.32
N ALA A 129 -3.61 4.76 -6.92
CA ALA A 129 -3.96 4.11 -5.66
C ALA A 129 -2.74 3.48 -4.97
N ALA A 130 -2.72 3.47 -3.64
CA ALA A 130 -1.69 2.73 -2.89
C ALA A 130 -1.78 1.24 -3.22
N HIS A 131 -0.64 0.60 -3.51
CA HIS A 131 -0.65 -0.73 -4.12
C HIS A 131 0.34 -1.73 -3.51
N TYR A 132 1.52 -1.29 -3.06
CA TYR A 132 2.52 -2.22 -2.52
C TYR A 132 3.40 -1.57 -1.44
N SER A 133 3.72 -2.33 -0.40
CA SER A 133 4.68 -1.94 0.65
C SER A 133 6.08 -2.48 0.30
N CYS A 134 7.01 -1.59 -0.06
CA CYS A 134 8.40 -2.02 -0.38
C CYS A 134 9.23 -2.30 0.89
N GLY A 135 8.84 -1.66 2.00
CA GLY A 135 9.36 -1.94 3.34
C GLY A 135 8.51 -2.93 4.12
N GLY A 136 8.92 -3.18 5.36
CA GLY A 136 8.32 -4.21 6.19
C GLY A 136 9.23 -4.68 7.31
N VAL A 137 8.95 -5.87 7.83
CA VAL A 137 9.77 -6.53 8.86
C VAL A 137 11.12 -6.89 8.26
N GLN A 138 12.20 -6.35 8.80
CA GLN A 138 13.55 -6.65 8.31
C GLN A 138 13.84 -8.14 8.47
N VAL A 139 14.27 -8.76 7.38
CA VAL A 139 14.71 -10.16 7.38
C VAL A 139 16.09 -10.33 6.74
N ASP A 140 16.76 -11.41 7.11
CA ASP A 140 17.96 -11.87 6.40
C ASP A 140 17.59 -12.62 5.09
N THR A 141 18.60 -13.18 4.41
CA THR A 141 18.42 -13.91 3.15
C THR A 141 17.66 -15.23 3.30
N TRP A 142 17.35 -15.66 4.52
CA TRP A 142 16.62 -16.86 4.90
C TRP A 142 15.25 -16.57 5.54
N GLY A 143 14.85 -15.30 5.63
CA GLY A 143 13.56 -14.89 6.19
C GLY A 143 13.54 -14.74 7.71
N LYS A 144 14.69 -14.83 8.39
CA LYS A 144 14.76 -14.62 9.85
C LYS A 144 14.64 -13.15 10.16
N THR A 145 13.74 -12.81 11.08
CA THR A 145 13.64 -11.44 11.60
C THR A 145 14.74 -11.14 12.62
N SER A 146 14.76 -9.92 13.18
CA SER A 146 15.64 -9.61 14.32
C SER A 146 15.28 -10.35 15.61
N LEU A 147 14.13 -11.03 15.67
CA LEU A 147 13.69 -11.84 16.80
C LEU A 147 13.93 -13.33 16.52
N LYS A 148 14.47 -14.04 17.50
CA LYS A 148 14.69 -15.48 17.41
C LYS A 148 13.36 -16.21 17.19
N CYS A 149 13.38 -17.24 16.35
CA CYS A 149 12.21 -18.07 16.02
C CYS A 149 11.03 -17.33 15.37
N LEU A 150 11.21 -16.09 14.92
CA LEU A 150 10.22 -15.35 14.14
C LEU A 150 10.74 -15.13 12.72
N TYR A 151 9.93 -15.53 11.75
CA TYR A 151 10.20 -15.39 10.31
C TYR A 151 9.18 -14.46 9.67
N ALA A 152 9.56 -13.85 8.56
CA ALA A 152 8.66 -13.10 7.69
C ALA A 152 9.02 -13.35 6.21
N ALA A 153 8.01 -13.48 5.36
CA ALA A 153 8.17 -13.69 3.92
C ALA A 153 7.03 -13.04 3.14
N GLY A 154 7.29 -12.67 1.88
CA GLY A 154 6.36 -11.91 1.05
C GLY A 154 6.31 -10.43 1.43
N GLU A 155 5.22 -9.74 1.10
CA GLU A 155 5.10 -8.28 1.23
C GLU A 155 5.21 -7.76 2.68
N VAL A 156 4.98 -8.61 3.69
CA VAL A 156 5.20 -8.22 5.10
C VAL A 156 6.69 -8.10 5.44
N ALA A 157 7.58 -8.67 4.63
CA ALA A 157 9.02 -8.67 4.86
C ALA A 157 9.71 -7.56 4.07
N ALA A 158 10.74 -6.96 4.67
CA ALA A 158 11.72 -6.15 3.97
C ALA A 158 12.99 -6.96 3.79
N THR A 159 13.14 -7.56 2.60
CA THR A 159 14.29 -8.36 2.20
C THR A 159 15.46 -7.53 1.66
N GLY A 160 15.19 -6.26 1.33
CA GLY A 160 16.10 -5.37 0.60
C GLY A 160 15.95 -5.42 -0.92
N LEU A 161 15.24 -6.41 -1.49
CA LEU A 161 15.09 -6.59 -2.94
C LEU A 161 14.47 -5.37 -3.64
N HIS A 162 13.43 -4.77 -3.04
CA HIS A 162 12.69 -3.66 -3.66
C HIS A 162 13.30 -2.29 -3.41
N GLY A 163 14.22 -2.16 -2.45
CA GLY A 163 14.81 -0.87 -2.07
C GLY A 163 13.76 0.23 -1.89
N ALA A 164 13.88 1.29 -2.71
CA ALA A 164 12.99 2.46 -2.68
C ALA A 164 11.79 2.38 -3.65
N ASN A 165 11.73 1.37 -4.53
CA ASN A 165 10.63 1.19 -5.47
C ASN A 165 10.63 -0.24 -6.04
N ARG A 166 9.48 -0.92 -5.98
CA ARG A 166 9.35 -2.28 -6.51
C ARG A 166 9.27 -2.29 -8.05
N LEU A 167 10.03 -3.18 -8.69
CA LEU A 167 9.84 -3.53 -10.11
C LEU A 167 8.63 -4.45 -10.31
N ALA A 168 7.89 -4.27 -11.41
CA ALA A 168 6.74 -5.13 -11.72
C ALA A 168 7.12 -6.62 -11.70
N SER A 169 6.19 -7.47 -11.26
CA SER A 169 6.30 -8.94 -11.23
C SER A 169 7.34 -9.54 -10.27
N THR A 170 8.11 -8.75 -9.51
CA THR A 170 9.12 -9.30 -8.58
C THR A 170 8.56 -9.70 -7.21
N SER A 171 7.43 -9.15 -6.77
CA SER A 171 6.88 -9.42 -5.44
C SER A 171 6.42 -10.86 -5.23
N LEU A 172 5.83 -11.48 -6.25
CA LEU A 172 5.42 -12.88 -6.15
C LEU A 172 6.63 -13.80 -6.07
N LEU A 173 7.67 -13.49 -6.85
CA LEU A 173 8.93 -14.23 -6.84
C LEU A 173 9.66 -14.08 -5.49
N GLU A 174 9.68 -12.88 -4.90
CA GLU A 174 10.20 -12.66 -3.56
C GLU A 174 9.51 -13.56 -2.52
N GLY A 175 8.18 -13.57 -2.52
CA GLY A 175 7.39 -14.41 -1.61
C GLY A 175 7.73 -15.90 -1.76
N LEU A 176 7.86 -16.39 -3.00
CA LEU A 176 8.24 -17.77 -3.27
C LEU A 176 9.66 -18.09 -2.76
N VAL A 177 10.64 -17.25 -3.08
CA VAL A 177 12.05 -17.48 -2.72
C VAL A 177 12.22 -17.45 -1.20
N TRP A 178 11.71 -16.43 -0.51
CA TRP A 178 11.83 -16.33 0.94
C TRP A 178 10.97 -17.37 1.67
N GLY A 179 9.82 -17.75 1.12
CA GLY A 179 9.00 -18.84 1.65
C GLY A 179 9.75 -20.18 1.63
N ILE A 180 10.35 -20.54 0.49
CA ILE A 180 11.12 -21.78 0.35
C ILE A 180 12.35 -21.76 1.26
N ARG A 181 13.08 -20.64 1.33
CA ARG A 181 14.26 -20.52 2.18
C ARG A 181 13.91 -20.60 3.66
N SER A 182 12.88 -19.89 4.10
CA SER A 182 12.39 -19.96 5.48
C SER A 182 12.01 -21.39 5.84
N ALA A 183 11.27 -22.09 4.96
CA ALA A 183 10.89 -23.48 5.18
C ALA A 183 12.09 -24.42 5.30
N LYS A 184 13.10 -24.27 4.43
CA LYS A 184 14.34 -25.08 4.49
C LYS A 184 15.12 -24.82 5.78
N ASP A 185 15.24 -23.57 6.18
CA ASP A 185 15.95 -23.20 7.40
C ASP A 185 15.20 -23.70 8.65
N ILE A 186 13.88 -23.54 8.71
CA ILE A 186 13.05 -24.09 9.78
C ILE A 186 13.21 -25.62 9.83
N ALA A 187 13.03 -26.32 8.72
CA ALA A 187 13.14 -27.79 8.69
C ALA A 187 14.54 -28.30 9.10
N GLY A 188 15.60 -27.58 8.74
CA GLY A 188 16.98 -27.97 9.06
C GLY A 188 17.40 -27.65 10.51
N ASN A 189 16.78 -26.65 11.15
CA ASN A 189 17.18 -26.18 12.49
C ASN A 189 16.13 -26.48 13.58
N PHE A 190 14.92 -26.88 13.21
CA PHE A 190 13.89 -27.24 14.17
C PHE A 190 14.16 -28.61 14.76
N ASN A 191 14.67 -28.63 15.99
CA ASN A 191 14.99 -29.85 16.73
C ASN A 191 13.82 -30.36 17.60
N GLY A 192 12.62 -29.77 17.47
CA GLY A 192 11.45 -30.11 18.28
C GLY A 192 11.52 -29.65 19.74
N ASN A 193 12.66 -29.11 20.19
CA ASN A 193 12.78 -28.61 21.55
C ASN A 193 11.99 -27.33 21.71
N ARG A 194 11.13 -27.33 22.72
CA ARG A 194 10.40 -26.12 23.15
C ARG A 194 11.21 -25.47 24.25
N PRO A 195 11.80 -24.28 24.02
CA PRO A 195 12.56 -23.58 25.06
C PRO A 195 11.65 -22.97 26.15
N TYR A 196 10.36 -23.31 26.14
CA TYR A 196 9.32 -22.82 27.05
C TYR A 196 8.39 -23.98 27.40
N LYS A 197 7.70 -23.88 28.55
CA LYS A 197 6.57 -24.75 28.87
C LYS A 197 5.28 -24.07 28.41
N GLU A 198 4.31 -24.83 27.93
CA GLU A 198 3.02 -24.26 27.53
C GLU A 198 2.34 -23.49 28.68
N SER A 199 2.55 -23.93 29.92
CA SER A 199 2.09 -23.25 31.14
C SER A 199 2.68 -21.85 31.34
N ASP A 200 3.80 -21.53 30.68
CA ASP A 200 4.46 -20.23 30.76
C ASP A 200 3.77 -19.20 29.84
N ILE A 201 2.89 -19.63 28.94
CA ILE A 201 2.10 -18.74 28.07
C ILE A 201 0.89 -18.24 28.87
N PRO A 202 0.83 -16.93 29.22
CA PRO A 202 -0.31 -16.42 29.94
C PRO A 202 -1.58 -16.49 29.06
N PRO A 203 -2.75 -16.85 29.63
CA PRO A 203 -4.01 -16.76 28.90
C PRO A 203 -4.28 -15.31 28.52
N TRP A 204 -5.09 -15.11 27.49
CA TRP A 204 -5.56 -13.77 27.12
C TRP A 204 -6.31 -13.14 28.31
N GLN A 205 -5.92 -11.92 28.66
CA GLN A 205 -6.59 -11.14 29.70
C GLN A 205 -7.71 -10.32 29.09
N PHE A 206 -8.95 -10.72 29.37
CA PHE A 206 -10.12 -9.93 29.02
C PHE A 206 -10.32 -8.79 30.02
N PRO A 207 -10.88 -7.64 29.60
CA PRO A 207 -11.31 -6.62 30.54
C PRO A 207 -12.38 -7.19 31.48
N GLU A 208 -12.40 -6.72 32.74
CA GLU A 208 -13.41 -7.12 33.74
C GLU A 208 -14.85 -6.94 33.23
N ARG A 209 -15.05 -5.88 32.44
CA ARG A 209 -16.29 -5.60 31.72
C ARG A 209 -15.97 -5.35 30.25
N THR A 210 -16.60 -6.13 29.39
CA THR A 210 -16.53 -5.97 27.94
C THR A 210 -17.63 -5.02 27.45
N GLU A 211 -17.29 -4.14 26.53
CA GLU A 211 -18.19 -3.19 25.90
C GLU A 211 -18.45 -3.59 24.44
N GLU A 212 -19.70 -3.47 24.00
CA GLU A 212 -20.06 -3.66 22.59
C GLU A 212 -19.43 -2.58 21.73
N VAL A 213 -19.06 -2.96 20.50
CA VAL A 213 -18.39 -2.08 19.56
C VAL A 213 -19.42 -1.49 18.61
N ASP A 214 -19.49 -0.16 18.55
CA ASP A 214 -20.25 0.54 17.52
C ASP A 214 -19.45 0.54 16.19
N PRO A 215 -19.92 -0.15 15.14
CA PRO A 215 -19.23 -0.19 13.85
C PRO A 215 -19.11 1.19 13.18
N ALA A 216 -20.02 2.13 13.47
CA ALA A 216 -19.97 3.48 12.91
C ALA A 216 -18.77 4.27 13.43
N LEU A 217 -18.42 4.11 14.72
CA LEU A 217 -17.23 4.74 15.31
C LEU A 217 -15.94 4.17 14.70
N ILE A 218 -15.87 2.85 14.53
CA ILE A 218 -14.74 2.19 13.86
C ILE A 218 -14.58 2.70 12.42
N HIS A 219 -15.69 2.84 11.70
CA HIS A 219 -15.68 3.38 10.34
C HIS A 219 -15.15 4.82 10.31
N GLN A 220 -15.62 5.67 11.22
CA GLN A 220 -15.18 7.05 11.33
C GLN A 220 -13.67 7.16 11.59
N ASP A 221 -13.13 6.36 12.51
CA ASP A 221 -11.68 6.33 12.79
C ASP A 221 -10.88 5.89 11.55
N TRP A 222 -11.38 4.90 10.80
CA TRP A 222 -10.76 4.49 9.53
C TRP A 222 -10.76 5.60 8.47
N VAL A 223 -11.85 6.35 8.35
CA VAL A 223 -11.91 7.50 7.44
C VAL A 223 -10.86 8.54 7.82
N SER A 224 -10.70 8.84 9.12
CA SER A 224 -9.66 9.75 9.60
C SER A 224 -8.25 9.24 9.29
N ILE A 225 -7.95 7.95 9.51
CA ILE A 225 -6.63 7.37 9.19
C ILE A 225 -6.36 7.49 7.68
N LYS A 226 -7.29 7.01 6.84
CA LYS A 226 -7.11 6.99 5.38
C LYS A 226 -6.95 8.40 4.81
N SER A 227 -7.78 9.35 5.28
CA SER A 227 -7.73 10.75 4.84
C SER A 227 -6.38 11.40 5.20
N THR A 228 -5.93 11.25 6.44
CA THR A 228 -4.64 11.78 6.90
C THR A 228 -3.47 11.18 6.12
N MET A 229 -3.47 9.86 5.93
CA MET A 229 -2.42 9.17 5.18
C MET A 229 -2.40 9.58 3.71
N TRP A 230 -3.55 9.67 3.04
CA TRP A 230 -3.65 10.08 1.65
C TRP A 230 -3.17 11.53 1.43
N ASN A 231 -3.61 12.46 2.28
CA ASN A 231 -3.36 13.88 2.11
C ASN A 231 -1.93 14.31 2.51
N TYR A 232 -1.33 13.64 3.49
CA TYR A 232 -0.06 14.08 4.08
C TYR A 232 1.11 13.12 3.90
N VAL A 233 0.83 11.82 3.74
CA VAL A 233 1.83 10.74 3.61
C VAL A 233 1.68 10.02 2.26
N GLY A 234 0.96 10.64 1.31
CA GLY A 234 0.65 10.08 0.00
C GLY A 234 1.81 10.21 -1.00
N ILE A 235 1.44 10.46 -2.26
CA ILE A 235 2.34 10.48 -3.42
C ILE A 235 3.36 11.62 -3.34
N ILE A 236 2.92 12.82 -2.96
CA ILE A 236 3.75 14.01 -2.81
C ILE A 236 3.74 14.47 -1.36
N ARG A 237 4.91 14.54 -0.75
CA ARG A 237 5.11 14.84 0.67
C ARG A 237 5.82 16.18 0.84
N THR A 238 5.63 16.78 2.00
CA THR A 238 6.43 17.91 2.47
C THR A 238 6.69 17.72 3.96
N PHE A 239 7.77 18.29 4.48
CA PHE A 239 8.11 18.12 5.90
C PHE A 239 6.97 18.57 6.83
N ARG A 240 6.32 19.71 6.52
CA ARG A 240 5.16 20.21 7.28
C ARG A 240 3.97 19.25 7.24
N ARG A 241 3.65 18.65 6.08
CA ARG A 241 2.58 17.65 5.97
C ARG A 241 2.91 16.41 6.80
N LEU A 242 4.15 15.92 6.72
CA LEU A 242 4.60 14.74 7.47
C LEU A 242 4.57 14.97 8.99
N GLN A 243 5.03 16.14 9.47
CA GLN A 243 4.94 16.51 10.87
C GLN A 243 3.49 16.51 11.38
N ARG A 244 2.57 17.10 10.58
CA ARG A 244 1.15 17.10 10.90
C ARG A 244 0.56 15.69 10.95
N ALA A 245 0.82 14.86 9.93
CA ALA A 245 0.37 13.46 9.91
C ALA A 245 0.89 12.66 11.11
N TRP A 246 2.17 12.80 11.44
CA TRP A 246 2.80 12.11 12.56
C TRP A 246 2.15 12.46 13.89
N ALA A 247 1.86 13.75 14.12
CA ALA A 247 1.14 14.23 15.29
C ALA A 247 -0.32 13.74 15.31
N ASP A 248 -1.07 13.96 14.23
CA ASP A 248 -2.49 13.64 14.11
C ASP A 248 -2.74 12.12 14.27
N ILE A 249 -1.96 11.28 13.60
CA ILE A 249 -2.04 9.82 13.75
C ILE A 249 -1.57 9.37 15.12
N GLY A 250 -0.54 10.00 15.69
CA GLY A 250 -0.07 9.69 17.05
C GLY A 250 -1.16 9.92 18.10
N TYR A 251 -1.85 11.06 18.00
CA TYR A 251 -2.98 11.39 18.87
C TYR A 251 -4.17 10.44 18.64
N LEU A 252 -4.51 10.14 17.39
CA LEU A 252 -5.58 9.20 17.05
C LEU A 252 -5.28 7.79 17.58
N LYS A 253 -4.04 7.31 17.46
CA LYS A 253 -3.60 6.02 18.01
C LYS A 253 -3.89 5.94 19.51
N ASN A 254 -3.47 6.94 20.29
CA ASN A 254 -3.68 6.95 21.73
C ASN A 254 -5.18 6.96 22.07
N ARG A 255 -5.97 7.77 21.36
CA ARG A 255 -7.42 7.80 21.51
C ARG A 255 -8.06 6.43 21.23
N VAL A 256 -7.68 5.76 20.14
CA VAL A 256 -8.19 4.43 19.77
C VAL A 256 -7.81 3.40 20.83
N ASP A 257 -6.57 3.41 21.31
CA ASP A 257 -6.10 2.48 22.35
C ASP A 257 -6.87 2.66 23.66
N ASP A 258 -7.17 3.91 24.04
CA ASP A 258 -7.89 4.24 25.27
C ASP A 258 -9.40 3.98 25.15
N PHE A 259 -10.03 4.46 24.09
CA PHE A 259 -11.48 4.34 23.89
C PHE A 259 -11.91 2.88 23.75
N TYR A 260 -11.21 2.10 22.93
CA TYR A 260 -11.56 0.70 22.73
C TYR A 260 -10.91 -0.23 23.76
N ARG A 261 -10.31 0.28 24.85
CA ARG A 261 -9.56 -0.55 25.82
C ARG A 261 -10.38 -1.72 26.36
N ARG A 262 -11.68 -1.50 26.60
CA ARG A 262 -12.66 -2.47 27.11
C ARG A 262 -13.53 -3.10 26.02
N ALA A 263 -13.31 -2.75 24.76
CA ALA A 263 -14.09 -3.27 23.65
C ALA A 263 -13.97 -4.79 23.54
N GLN A 264 -15.06 -5.42 23.09
CA GLN A 264 -15.03 -6.83 22.71
C GLN A 264 -13.93 -7.09 21.68
N LEU A 265 -13.26 -8.24 21.83
CA LEU A 265 -12.23 -8.67 20.90
C LEU A 265 -12.87 -9.17 19.60
N VAL A 266 -13.09 -8.24 18.67
CA VAL A 266 -13.64 -8.50 17.34
C VAL A 266 -12.68 -8.02 16.25
N PRO A 267 -12.69 -8.63 15.04
CA PRO A 267 -11.75 -8.29 13.97
C PRO A 267 -11.68 -6.80 13.63
N MET A 268 -12.81 -6.08 13.67
CA MET A 268 -12.84 -4.65 13.34
C MET A 268 -11.99 -3.78 14.28
N VAL A 269 -11.96 -4.09 15.59
CA VAL A 269 -11.14 -3.39 16.59
C VAL A 269 -9.66 -3.74 16.41
N ILE A 270 -9.36 -5.02 16.19
CA ILE A 270 -7.99 -5.50 15.97
C ILE A 270 -7.39 -4.81 14.73
N ASN A 271 -8.15 -4.81 13.63
CA ASN A 271 -7.76 -4.19 12.38
C ASN A 271 -7.55 -2.68 12.55
N LEU A 272 -8.43 -1.98 13.28
CA LEU A 272 -8.27 -0.54 13.53
C LEU A 272 -6.99 -0.23 14.33
N ARG A 273 -6.76 -0.96 15.43
CA ARG A 273 -5.56 -0.79 16.27
C ARG A 273 -4.28 -1.08 15.50
N ASN A 274 -4.28 -2.11 14.66
CA ASN A 274 -3.15 -2.42 13.80
C ASN A 274 -2.97 -1.35 12.72
N GLY A 275 -4.06 -0.93 12.07
CA GLY A 275 -4.06 0.08 11.02
C GLY A 275 -3.50 1.41 11.46
N VAL A 276 -3.96 1.94 12.60
CA VAL A 276 -3.47 3.22 13.13
C VAL A 276 -2.00 3.13 13.56
N ARG A 277 -1.57 1.98 14.09
CA ARG A 277 -0.16 1.74 14.44
C ARG A 277 0.71 1.68 13.18
N THR A 278 0.31 0.94 12.16
CA THR A 278 1.02 0.87 10.88
C THR A 278 1.09 2.25 10.22
N ALA A 279 0.00 3.01 10.20
CA ALA A 279 -0.01 4.39 9.70
C ALA A 279 1.02 5.26 10.43
N ARG A 280 1.12 5.12 11.75
CA ARG A 280 2.07 5.86 12.59
C ARG A 280 3.52 5.50 12.28
N ILE A 281 3.81 4.23 12.03
CA ILE A 281 5.13 3.72 11.64
C ILE A 281 5.54 4.28 10.28
N VAL A 282 4.64 4.24 9.28
CA VAL A 282 4.88 4.77 7.93
C VAL A 282 5.12 6.28 7.98
N ALA A 283 4.29 7.03 8.71
CA ALA A 283 4.45 8.47 8.85
C ALA A 283 5.77 8.85 9.53
N GLU A 284 6.18 8.10 10.55
CA GLU A 284 7.47 8.32 11.23
C GLU A 284 8.67 8.01 10.34
N ALA A 285 8.66 6.89 9.62
CA ALA A 285 9.71 6.56 8.68
C ALA A 285 9.85 7.62 7.59
N ALA A 286 8.71 8.10 7.04
CA ALA A 286 8.70 9.15 6.03
C ALA A 286 9.19 10.49 6.58
N LEU A 287 8.89 10.83 7.83
CA LEU A 287 9.35 12.07 8.47
C LEU A 287 10.85 12.06 8.75
N LYS A 288 11.41 10.90 9.12
CA LYS A 288 12.84 10.74 9.42
C LYS A 288 13.72 10.70 8.17
N ASN A 289 13.16 10.31 7.01
CA ASN A 289 13.87 10.30 5.75
C ASN A 289 13.76 11.66 5.07
N SER A 290 14.88 12.37 4.92
CA SER A 290 14.92 13.68 4.25
C SER A 290 15.31 13.59 2.77
N VAL A 291 15.46 12.38 2.22
CA VAL A 291 16.00 12.15 0.88
C VAL A 291 14.92 11.63 -0.05
N SER A 292 14.55 12.43 -1.05
CA SER A 292 13.65 11.98 -2.12
C SER A 292 14.29 10.88 -2.96
N ARG A 293 13.65 9.70 -2.97
CA ARG A 293 14.09 8.52 -3.72
C ARG A 293 12.91 7.60 -4.02
N GLY A 294 12.73 7.21 -5.28
CA GLY A 294 11.71 6.25 -5.69
C GLY A 294 10.30 6.64 -5.22
N ALA A 295 9.65 5.74 -4.48
CA ALA A 295 8.31 5.93 -3.95
C ALA A 295 8.20 6.93 -2.77
N HIS A 296 9.33 7.45 -2.28
CA HIS A 296 9.37 8.52 -1.29
C HIS A 296 9.80 9.83 -1.95
N PHE A 297 8.85 10.76 -2.10
CA PHE A 297 9.11 12.05 -2.73
C PHE A 297 8.71 13.21 -1.80
N ILE A 298 9.72 13.95 -1.35
CA ILE A 298 9.57 15.22 -0.63
C ILE A 298 9.80 16.36 -1.62
N ARG A 299 8.84 17.27 -1.67
CA ARG A 299 8.91 18.54 -2.40
C ARG A 299 9.45 19.65 -1.52
#